data_AF-A0A502GR89-F1
#
_entry.id   AF-A0A502GR89-F1
#
_cell.length_a   1.000
_cell.length_b   1.000
_cell.length_c   1.000
_cell.angle_alpha   90.00
_cell.angle_beta   90.00
_cell.angle_gamma   90.00
#
_symmetry.space_group_name_H-M   'P 1'
#
loop_
_entity.id
_entity.type
_entity.pdbx_description
1 polymer ?
#
loop_
_entity_poly.entity_id
_entity_poly.type
_entity_poly.pdbx_seq_one_letter_code
_entity_poly.pdbx_strand_id
1 'polypeptide(L)'
;MKLLPILAAAIITTASFSALAATQITAAQAASGNYQSLGVVSISQMSGAPGSIKEQLNAEATDKGANHYRVIGMSTPGDSSLERASVELYR
;
A
#
# COMPACT_ATOMS: atom_id res chain seq x y z
N MET A 1 -21.76 16.87 -50.06
CA MET A 1 -21.40 17.43 -48.73
C MET A 1 -20.78 16.29 -47.91
N LYS A 2 -19.57 16.50 -47.38
CA LYS A 2 -18.78 15.53 -46.60
C LYS A 2 -19.14 15.66 -45.11
N LEU A 3 -19.81 14.65 -44.56
CA LEU A 3 -20.19 14.48 -43.14
C LEU A 3 -20.25 12.96 -42.94
N LEU A 4 -19.64 12.27 -41.97
CA LEU A 4 -19.33 12.60 -40.59
C LEU A 4 -18.05 11.85 -40.13
N PRO A 5 -17.33 12.37 -39.11
CA PRO A 5 -16.07 11.82 -38.62
C PRO A 5 -16.26 10.61 -37.68
N ILE A 6 -15.27 9.71 -37.74
CA ILE A 6 -14.62 8.99 -36.63
C ILE A 6 -15.43 8.90 -35.33
N LEU A 7 -15.94 7.72 -35.01
CA LEU A 7 -16.25 7.36 -33.63
C LEU A 7 -15.47 6.09 -33.24
N ALA A 8 -14.21 6.31 -32.89
CA ALA A 8 -13.40 5.34 -32.17
C ALA A 8 -13.94 5.27 -30.73
N ALA A 9 -14.86 4.33 -30.49
CA ALA A 9 -15.32 4.00 -29.14
C ALA A 9 -14.23 3.19 -28.43
N ALA A 10 -13.22 3.89 -27.90
CA ALA A 10 -12.26 3.29 -26.98
C ALA A 10 -12.99 3.03 -25.65
N ILE A 11 -13.40 1.78 -25.44
CA ILE A 11 -13.93 1.33 -24.15
C ILE A 11 -12.75 1.33 -23.18
N ILE A 12 -12.65 2.38 -22.36
CA ILE A 12 -11.73 2.41 -21.23
C ILE A 12 -12.33 1.49 -20.17
N THR A 13 -11.95 0.21 -20.17
CA THR A 13 -12.28 -0.69 -19.06
C THR A 13 -11.50 -0.21 -17.85
N THR A 14 -12.12 0.59 -16.98
CA THR A 14 -11.61 0.85 -15.65
C THR A 14 -11.69 -0.47 -14.89
N ALA A 15 -10.61 -1.24 -14.91
CA ALA A 15 -10.47 -2.38 -14.02
C ALA A 15 -10.52 -1.81 -12.59
N SER A 16 -11.66 -1.97 -11.92
CA SER A 16 -11.77 -1.68 -10.50
C SER A 16 -10.90 -2.68 -9.77
N PHE A 17 -9.74 -2.22 -9.31
CA PHE A 17 -8.88 -3.00 -8.43
C PHE A 17 -9.62 -3.13 -7.10
N SER A 18 -10.13 -4.33 -6.80
CA SER A 18 -10.54 -4.68 -5.46
C SER A 18 -9.35 -4.39 -4.53
N ALA A 19 -9.55 -3.54 -3.52
CA ALA A 19 -8.53 -3.21 -2.53
C ALA A 19 -8.08 -4.50 -1.82
N LEU A 20 -7.03 -5.12 -2.34
CA LEU A 20 -6.39 -6.29 -1.77
C LEU A 20 -5.59 -5.84 -0.57
N ALA A 21 -5.68 -6.59 0.52
CA ALA A 21 -4.81 -6.34 1.64
C ALA A 21 -3.35 -6.51 1.20
N ALA A 22 -2.53 -5.48 1.44
CA ALA A 22 -1.13 -5.48 1.09
C ALA A 22 -0.47 -6.70 1.73
N THR A 23 0.32 -7.44 0.96
CA THR A 23 0.94 -8.68 1.42
C THR A 23 2.34 -8.39 1.96
N GLN A 24 2.64 -8.93 3.14
CA GLN A 24 3.98 -8.82 3.70
C GLN A 24 4.98 -9.63 2.89
N ILE A 25 6.03 -8.98 2.38
CA ILE A 25 7.16 -9.62 1.69
C ILE A 25 8.44 -9.47 2.51
N THR A 26 9.34 -10.43 2.33
CA THR A 26 10.67 -10.42 2.94
C THR A 26 11.66 -9.60 2.10
N ALA A 27 12.79 -9.22 2.69
CA ALA A 27 13.87 -8.52 1.97
C ALA A 27 14.38 -9.32 0.76
N ALA A 28 14.46 -10.65 0.87
CA ALA A 28 14.87 -11.52 -0.23
C ALA A 28 13.84 -11.49 -1.37
N GLN A 29 12.55 -11.54 -1.06
CA GLN A 29 11.49 -11.44 -2.07
C GLN A 29 11.49 -10.06 -2.74
N ALA A 30 11.64 -8.98 -1.96
CA ALA A 30 11.75 -7.63 -2.50
C ALA A 30 12.95 -7.48 -3.46
N ALA A 31 14.07 -8.15 -3.17
CA ALA A 31 15.28 -8.12 -4.00
C ALA A 31 15.25 -9.06 -5.21
N SER A 32 14.58 -10.20 -5.11
CA SER A 32 14.48 -11.19 -6.21
C SER A 32 13.27 -10.97 -7.11
N GLY A 33 12.24 -10.28 -6.63
CA GLY A 33 11.06 -9.94 -7.40
C GLY A 33 11.20 -8.61 -8.13
N ASN A 34 10.42 -8.44 -9.20
CA ASN A 34 10.37 -7.21 -9.97
C ASN A 34 9.43 -6.19 -9.29
N TYR A 35 9.73 -5.89 -8.02
CA TYR A 35 8.93 -5.01 -7.17
C TYR A 35 9.43 -3.57 -7.29
N GLN A 36 8.51 -2.62 -7.40
CA GLN A 36 8.87 -1.20 -7.42
C GLN A 36 8.60 -0.60 -6.04
N SER A 37 9.66 -0.12 -5.37
CA SER A 37 9.54 0.60 -4.11
C SER A 37 8.73 1.89 -4.33
N LEU A 38 7.66 2.03 -3.56
CA LEU A 38 6.80 3.20 -3.51
C LEU A 38 7.20 4.16 -2.39
N GLY A 39 8.17 3.77 -1.56
CA GLY A 39 8.68 4.56 -0.43
C GLY A 39 8.36 3.94 0.92
N VAL A 40 8.81 4.62 1.97
CA VAL A 40 8.65 4.19 3.36
C VAL A 40 7.51 4.97 4.00
N VAL A 41 6.60 4.26 4.67
CA VAL A 41 5.56 4.85 5.49
C VAL A 41 5.75 4.47 6.95
N SER A 42 5.41 5.39 7.85
CA SER A 42 5.51 5.19 9.28
C SER A 42 4.15 5.44 9.91
N ILE A 43 3.57 4.37 10.43
CA ILE A 43 2.29 4.39 11.12
C ILE A 43 2.53 4.34 12.62
N SER A 44 1.75 5.13 13.35
CA SER A 44 1.80 5.21 14.81
C SER A 44 0.42 4.85 15.34
N GLN A 45 0.37 3.98 16.36
CA GLN A 45 -0.85 3.66 17.08
C GLN A 45 -0.69 3.84 18.57
N MET A 46 -1.71 4.45 19.17
CA MET A 46 -1.80 4.58 20.60
C MET A 46 -2.29 3.28 21.20
N SER A 47 -1.61 2.80 22.24
CA SER A 47 -1.98 1.59 22.96
C SER A 47 -3.39 1.76 23.55
N GLY A 48 -4.33 0.93 23.11
CA GLY A 48 -5.75 1.02 23.47
C GLY A 48 -6.65 1.72 22.45
N ALA A 49 -6.13 2.19 21.31
CA ALA A 49 -6.97 2.68 20.22
C ALA A 49 -7.79 1.53 19.58
N PRO A 50 -9.06 1.77 19.21
CA PRO A 50 -9.83 0.80 18.46
C PRO A 50 -9.28 0.67 17.03
N GLY A 51 -8.68 -0.48 16.73
CA GLY A 51 -8.13 -0.81 15.40
C GLY A 51 -6.72 -1.38 15.47
N SER A 52 -6.38 -2.29 14.55
CA SER A 52 -5.03 -2.85 14.47
C SER A 52 -4.09 -1.94 13.68
N ILE A 53 -2.82 -1.80 14.08
CA ILE A 53 -1.76 -1.15 13.28
C ILE A 53 -1.76 -1.64 11.83
N LYS A 54 -2.02 -2.94 11.64
CA LYS A 54 -2.09 -3.58 10.33
C LYS A 54 -3.23 -3.07 9.45
N GLU A 55 -4.36 -2.69 10.03
CA GLU A 55 -5.49 -2.17 9.25
C GLU A 55 -5.19 -0.78 8.73
N GLN A 56 -4.60 0.08 9.55
CA GLN A 56 -4.15 1.41 9.12
C GLN A 56 -3.01 1.33 8.12
N LEU A 57 -2.05 0.42 8.35
CA LEU A 57 -1.03 0.10 7.37
C LEU A 57 -1.66 -0.24 6.02
N ASN A 58 -2.63 -1.15 6.05
CA ASN A 58 -3.22 -1.66 4.84
C ASN A 58 -4.00 -0.58 4.08
N ALA A 59 -4.72 0.27 4.80
CA ALA A 59 -5.40 1.42 4.23
C ALA A 59 -4.41 2.40 3.58
N GLU A 60 -3.31 2.73 4.27
CA GLU A 60 -2.28 3.62 3.74
C GLU A 60 -1.54 2.99 2.54
N ALA A 61 -1.22 1.70 2.61
CA ALA A 61 -0.62 0.96 1.51
C ALA A 61 -1.53 0.98 0.28
N THR A 62 -2.82 0.71 0.45
CA THR A 62 -3.82 0.74 -0.62
C THR A 62 -3.96 2.14 -1.23
N ASP A 63 -4.00 3.18 -0.39
CA ASP A 63 -4.05 4.58 -0.83
C ASP A 63 -2.85 4.94 -1.72
N LYS A 64 -1.66 4.44 -1.37
CA LYS A 64 -0.44 4.62 -2.18
C LYS A 64 -0.34 3.67 -3.38
N GLY A 65 -1.31 2.79 -3.59
CA GLY A 65 -1.30 1.78 -4.65
C GLY A 65 -0.28 0.66 -4.43
N ALA A 66 0.08 0.39 -3.18
CA ALA A 66 0.98 -0.69 -2.79
C ALA A 66 0.21 -1.99 -2.58
N ASN A 67 0.65 -3.05 -3.25
CA ASN A 67 0.11 -4.40 -3.09
C ASN A 67 0.97 -5.25 -2.14
N HIS A 68 2.19 -4.78 -1.84
CA HIS A 68 3.14 -5.46 -0.99
C HIS A 68 3.79 -4.49 -0.02
N TYR A 69 4.17 -4.98 1.16
CA TYR A 69 4.92 -4.20 2.14
C TYR A 69 6.01 -5.03 2.80
N ARG A 70 7.06 -4.37 3.27
CA ARG A 70 8.14 -4.96 4.07
C ARG A 70 8.30 -4.18 5.35
N VAL A 71 8.26 -4.86 6.49
CA VAL A 71 8.56 -4.22 7.77
C VAL A 71 10.06 -3.95 7.84
N ILE A 72 10.44 -2.69 8.01
CA ILE A 72 11.84 -2.26 8.12
C ILE A 72 12.20 -1.75 9.52
N GLY A 73 11.20 -1.44 10.33
CA GLY A 73 11.39 -1.02 11.72
C GLY A 73 10.11 -1.11 12.52
N MET A 74 10.23 -1.51 13.78
CA MET A 74 9.16 -1.40 14.77
C MET A 74 9.78 -0.75 16.01
N SER A 75 9.13 0.28 16.52
CA SER A 75 9.61 1.04 17.67
C SER A 75 8.47 1.19 18.65
N THR A 76 8.59 0.48 19.77
CA THR A 76 7.71 0.64 20.92
C THR A 76 8.50 1.42 21.96
N PRO A 77 8.11 2.67 22.28
CA PRO A 77 8.77 3.45 23.31
C PRO A 77 8.57 2.76 24.67
N GLY A 78 9.47 3.00 25.63
CA GLY A 78 9.52 2.24 26.89
C GLY A 78 8.25 2.37 27.76
N ASP A 79 7.46 3.40 27.53
CA ASP A 79 6.14 3.62 28.13
C ASP A 79 5.01 2.81 27.46
N SER A 80 5.30 2.08 26.37
CA SER A 80 4.35 1.27 25.60
C SER A 80 3.09 2.01 25.13
N SER A 81 3.07 3.35 25.18
CA SER A 81 1.88 4.15 24.85
C SER A 81 1.67 4.33 23.36
N LEU A 82 2.73 4.22 22.54
CA LEU A 82 2.71 4.52 21.11
C LEU A 82 3.54 3.51 20.31
N GLU A 83 2.93 2.44 19.83
CA GLU A 83 3.60 1.57 18.87
C GLU A 83 3.79 2.30 17.54
N ARG A 84 5.03 2.31 17.04
CA ARG A 84 5.34 2.77 15.69
C ARG A 84 5.83 1.61 14.84
N ALA A 85 5.29 1.49 13.63
CA ALA A 85 5.81 0.58 12.62
C ALA A 85 6.20 1.37 11.39
N SER A 86 7.43 1.18 10.94
CA SER A 86 7.97 1.70 9.69
C SER A 86 8.06 0.56 8.70
N VAL A 87 7.46 0.76 7.54
CA VAL A 87 7.34 -0.24 6.50
C VAL A 87 7.71 0.37 5.15
N GLU A 88 8.34 -0.41 4.29
CA GLU A 88 8.58 -0.04 2.91
C GLU A 88 7.47 -0.64 2.04
N LEU A 89 6.86 0.18 1.19
CA LEU A 89 5.76 -0.20 0.32
C LEU A 89 6.26 -0.55 -1.08
N TYR A 90 5.60 -1.51 -1.72
CA TYR A 90 5.94 -1.95 -3.08
C TYR A 90 4.68 -2.19 -3.93
N ARG A 91 4.82 -1.94 -5.23
CA ARG A 91 3.88 -2.38 -6.26
C ARG A 91 4.49 -3.43 -7.18
#